data_AF-A0A1F9TLC5-F1
#
_entry.id   AF-A0A1F9TLC5-F1
#
_cell.length_a   1.000
_cell.length_b   1.000
_cell.length_c   1.000
_cell.angle_alpha   90.00
_cell.angle_beta   90.00
_cell.angle_gamma   90.00
#
_symmetry.space_group_name_H-M   'P 1'
#
loop_
_entity.id
_entity.type
_entity.pdbx_description
1 polymer ?
#
loop_
_entity_poly.entity_id
_entity_poly.type
_entity_poly.pdbx_seq_one_letter_code
_entity_poly.pdbx_strand_id
1 'polypeptide(L)'
;MKTSRLLLAAAACALLAGQARALFTDLGEAGNAAVSSEFDAYRSAHPSGACRAEGPGKRVLLTGYGLFAGRGYNISGEVVRAMADPAFWPSDLLLAERGAFADGQPYARRLTPEQFSNGAVAHSRSLRLDGQPYQVCFLALNVAWDLAAAILVYEAGFFRPDMIMMTGGGAPEARFEGAAINTPARLSGFDSAGVIDKRNTPNSDWLLQDYPPGHELTTTWDGERLANGVRAKVSELGYTVSAPARQSPGNDYICNNIAFVALHAAGGNRPTRLAGSAAAGPGIVLPALNLQRGTIVGFFHFPDVPTHHPDLASYGGGIYGWAQVLATAIHGSLGSAGGARPPAARGAEGEAFRSRLLGRFGSTVLP
;
A
#
# COMPACT_ATOMS: atom_id res chain seq x y z
N MET A 1 -38.05 45.11 6.53
CA MET A 1 -37.06 44.32 5.74
C MET A 1 -35.94 43.75 6.64
N LYS A 2 -36.24 42.84 7.58
CA LYS A 2 -35.22 42.17 8.44
C LYS A 2 -35.34 40.63 8.49
N THR A 3 -36.37 40.05 7.88
CA THR A 3 -36.68 38.61 7.94
C THR A 3 -35.96 37.77 6.89
N SER A 4 -35.50 38.35 5.78
CA SER A 4 -34.86 37.60 4.68
C SER A 4 -33.41 37.16 4.95
N ARG A 5 -32.72 37.74 5.94
CA ARG A 5 -31.32 37.34 6.27
C ARG A 5 -31.24 36.11 7.18
N LEU A 6 -32.28 35.81 7.97
CA LEU A 6 -32.31 34.64 8.85
C LEU A 6 -32.54 33.32 8.08
N LEU A 7 -33.28 33.35 6.97
CA LEU A 7 -33.57 32.16 6.16
C LEU A 7 -32.34 31.68 5.36
N LEU A 8 -31.45 32.59 4.92
CA LEU A 8 -30.21 32.22 4.23
C LEU A 8 -29.16 31.58 5.16
N ALA A 9 -29.09 31.99 6.44
CA ALA A 9 -28.18 31.39 7.42
C ALA A 9 -28.62 29.97 7.82
N ALA A 10 -29.93 29.73 7.95
CA ALA A 10 -30.46 28.40 8.24
C ALA A 10 -30.27 27.41 7.08
N ALA A 11 -30.42 27.87 5.83
CA ALA A 11 -30.15 27.06 4.64
C ALA A 11 -28.66 26.71 4.49
N ALA A 12 -27.75 27.62 4.84
CA ALA A 12 -26.31 27.36 4.85
C ALA A 12 -25.90 26.35 5.94
N CYS A 13 -26.51 26.39 7.14
CA CYS A 13 -26.31 25.37 8.18
C CYS A 13 -26.88 24.00 7.78
N ALA A 14 -28.01 23.94 7.07
CA ALA A 14 -28.59 22.68 6.61
C ALA A 14 -27.79 22.05 5.44
N LEU A 15 -27.18 22.87 4.57
CA LEU A 15 -26.26 22.40 3.52
C LEU A 15 -24.92 21.90 4.09
N LEU A 16 -24.46 22.45 5.21
CA LEU A 16 -23.31 21.92 5.97
C LEU A 16 -23.65 20.67 6.79
N ALA A 17 -24.90 20.49 7.23
CA ALA A 17 -25.37 19.27 7.88
C ALA A 17 -25.67 18.13 6.88
N GLY A 18 -25.98 18.47 5.62
CA GLY A 18 -26.16 17.52 4.51
C GLY A 18 -24.86 17.09 3.83
N GLN A 19 -23.76 17.83 4.06
CA GLN A 19 -22.42 17.39 3.70
C GLN A 19 -21.79 16.66 4.89
N ALA A 20 -21.27 15.46 4.61
CA ALA A 20 -20.35 14.73 5.48
C ALA A 20 -20.96 14.01 6.70
N ARG A 21 -21.96 13.15 6.46
CA ARG A 21 -21.71 11.74 6.85
C ARG A 21 -20.59 11.28 5.93
N ALA A 22 -19.36 11.62 6.29
CA ALA A 22 -18.19 11.11 5.59
C ALA A 22 -18.09 9.66 6.05
N LEU A 23 -18.52 8.77 5.17
CA LEU A 23 -18.70 7.39 5.52
C LEU A 23 -17.37 6.66 5.26
N PHE A 24 -16.85 5.98 6.28
CA PHE A 24 -15.56 5.31 6.29
C PHE A 24 -15.70 3.86 5.79
N THR A 25 -14.60 3.11 5.69
CA THR A 25 -14.68 1.65 5.87
C THR A 25 -15.37 1.37 7.20
N ASP A 26 -16.28 0.39 7.25
CA ASP A 26 -16.86 -0.05 8.52
C ASP A 26 -16.33 -1.44 8.92
N LEU A 27 -15.68 -1.54 10.08
CA LEU A 27 -15.30 -2.80 10.73
C LEU A 27 -16.24 -3.16 11.90
N GLY A 28 -17.33 -2.40 12.08
CA GLY A 28 -18.17 -2.42 13.27
C GLY A 28 -17.55 -1.63 14.42
N GLU A 29 -18.35 -1.35 15.45
CA GLU A 29 -17.94 -0.47 16.56
C GLU A 29 -16.64 -0.90 17.24
N ALA A 30 -16.53 -2.18 17.63
CA ALA A 30 -15.34 -2.71 18.28
C ALA A 30 -14.10 -2.72 17.36
N GLY A 31 -14.28 -3.01 16.06
CA GLY A 31 -13.19 -2.99 15.08
C GLY A 31 -12.69 -1.60 14.78
N ASN A 32 -13.61 -0.66 14.54
CA ASN A 32 -13.31 0.75 14.31
C ASN A 32 -12.55 1.35 15.51
N ALA A 33 -13.00 1.07 16.74
CA ALA A 33 -12.35 1.54 17.96
C ALA A 33 -10.95 0.95 18.15
N ALA A 34 -10.78 -0.36 17.92
CA ALA A 34 -9.48 -1.03 18.03
C ALA A 34 -8.46 -0.46 17.03
N VAL A 35 -8.82 -0.40 15.75
CA VAL A 35 -7.96 0.11 14.69
C VAL A 35 -7.60 1.59 14.90
N SER A 36 -8.57 2.42 15.30
CA SER A 36 -8.31 3.83 15.62
C SER A 36 -7.33 3.97 16.79
N SER A 37 -7.53 3.21 17.87
CA SER A 37 -6.63 3.23 19.02
C SER A 37 -5.21 2.76 18.68
N GLU A 38 -5.07 1.69 17.91
CA GLU A 38 -3.76 1.18 17.47
C GLU A 38 -3.05 2.18 16.56
N PHE A 39 -3.79 2.83 15.66
CA PHE A 39 -3.23 3.86 14.79
C PHE A 39 -2.81 5.12 15.56
N ASP A 40 -3.58 5.54 16.57
CA ASP A 40 -3.20 6.66 17.42
C ASP A 40 -1.98 6.35 18.28
N ALA A 41 -1.82 5.10 18.74
CA ALA A 41 -0.61 4.63 19.41
C ALA A 41 0.61 4.70 18.47
N TYR A 42 0.48 4.21 17.23
CA TYR A 42 1.53 4.32 16.21
C TYR A 42 1.92 5.78 15.95
N ARG A 43 0.95 6.66 15.70
CA ARG A 43 1.19 8.11 15.48
C ARG A 43 1.83 8.79 16.67
N SER A 44 1.44 8.42 17.88
CA SER A 44 2.02 8.98 19.11
C SER A 44 3.48 8.56 19.28
N ALA A 45 3.82 7.33 18.91
CA ALA A 45 5.21 6.85 18.87
C ALA A 45 6.03 7.49 17.74
N HIS A 46 5.37 7.89 16.64
CA HIS A 46 6.01 8.38 15.42
C HIS A 46 5.38 9.70 14.92
N PRO A 47 5.38 10.80 15.70
CA PRO A 47 4.59 12.00 15.40
C PRO A 47 4.99 12.74 14.10
N SER A 48 6.15 12.41 13.54
CA SER A 48 6.68 12.95 12.29
C SER A 48 6.96 11.87 11.24
N GLY A 49 6.26 10.73 11.36
CA GLY A 49 6.56 9.52 10.60
C GLY A 49 7.79 8.78 11.15
N ALA A 50 7.78 7.46 10.96
CA ALA A 50 8.92 6.60 11.21
C ALA A 50 9.87 6.54 9.98
N CYS A 51 9.32 6.72 8.77
CA CYS A 51 10.05 6.81 7.52
C CYS A 51 10.67 8.21 7.35
N ARG A 52 12.01 8.29 7.33
CA ARG A 52 12.73 9.56 7.16
C ARG A 52 13.69 9.50 5.98
N ALA A 53 13.66 10.53 5.16
CA ALA A 53 14.65 10.72 4.10
C ALA A 53 15.79 11.60 4.63
N GLU A 54 16.97 11.00 4.78
CA GLU A 54 18.14 11.69 5.36
C GLU A 54 19.16 12.12 4.32
N GLY A 55 19.11 11.53 3.12
CA GLY A 55 20.06 11.80 2.04
C GLY A 55 19.42 12.17 0.70
N PRO A 56 20.27 12.44 -0.30
CA PRO A 56 19.83 12.60 -1.68
C PRO A 56 19.37 11.26 -2.27
N GLY A 57 18.65 11.33 -3.38
CA GLY A 57 18.24 10.17 -4.15
C GLY A 57 16.72 10.01 -4.26
N LYS A 58 16.32 9.00 -5.03
CA LYS A 58 14.92 8.65 -5.22
C LYS A 58 14.36 7.98 -3.98
N ARG A 59 13.15 8.36 -3.59
CA ARG A 59 12.51 7.89 -2.36
C ARG A 59 11.57 6.73 -2.66
N VAL A 60 11.79 5.60 -2.00
CA VAL A 60 10.99 4.38 -2.17
C VAL A 60 10.41 3.98 -0.83
N LEU A 61 9.09 3.86 -0.76
CA LEU A 61 8.42 3.22 0.36
C LEU A 61 8.09 1.80 -0.07
N LEU A 62 8.75 0.82 0.57
CA LEU A 62 8.63 -0.60 0.26
C LEU A 62 7.96 -1.32 1.44
N THR A 63 6.79 -1.94 1.21
CA THR A 63 6.04 -2.61 2.26
C THR A 63 6.02 -4.12 2.16
N GLY A 64 5.97 -4.78 3.30
CA GLY A 64 5.75 -6.22 3.47
C GLY A 64 4.83 -6.47 4.67
N TYR A 65 4.46 -7.73 4.93
CA TYR A 65 3.48 -8.07 5.97
C TYR A 65 4.02 -9.02 7.03
N GLY A 66 3.51 -8.87 8.25
CA GLY A 66 3.73 -9.77 9.38
C GLY A 66 3.18 -11.18 9.18
N LEU A 67 3.21 -11.97 10.25
CA LEU A 67 2.69 -13.33 10.25
C LEU A 67 1.16 -13.34 10.21
N PHE A 68 0.59 -14.45 9.72
CA PHE A 68 -0.84 -14.72 9.73
C PHE A 68 -1.10 -16.14 10.23
N ALA A 69 -2.29 -16.39 10.81
CA ALA A 69 -2.54 -17.62 11.56
C ALA A 69 -2.34 -18.86 10.68
N GLY A 70 -1.67 -19.86 11.27
CA GLY A 70 -1.36 -21.11 10.59
C GLY A 70 -0.16 -21.05 9.65
N ARG A 71 0.49 -19.88 9.45
CA ARG A 71 1.76 -19.77 8.72
C ARG A 71 2.85 -19.21 9.61
N GLY A 72 3.90 -20.01 9.84
CA GLY A 72 5.10 -19.57 10.57
C GLY A 72 6.03 -18.66 9.75
N TYR A 73 5.56 -18.14 8.62
CA TYR A 73 6.36 -17.41 7.64
C TYR A 73 5.49 -16.54 6.72
N ASN A 74 5.98 -15.34 6.38
CA ASN A 74 5.43 -14.50 5.33
C ASN A 74 6.56 -13.91 4.48
N ILE A 75 6.69 -14.38 3.23
CA ILE A 75 7.77 -13.98 2.30
C ILE A 75 7.89 -12.46 2.15
N SER A 76 6.77 -11.73 2.11
CA SER A 76 6.84 -10.30 1.85
C SER A 76 7.45 -9.53 3.01
N GLY A 77 7.06 -9.83 4.24
CA GLY A 77 7.67 -9.22 5.42
C GLY A 77 9.13 -9.64 5.58
N GLU A 78 9.45 -10.91 5.36
CA GLU A 78 10.81 -11.44 5.53
C GLU A 78 11.79 -10.82 4.52
N VAL A 79 11.41 -10.67 3.25
CA VAL A 79 12.23 -9.98 2.24
C VAL A 79 12.42 -8.50 2.61
N VAL A 80 11.35 -7.79 2.98
CA VAL A 80 11.43 -6.38 3.35
C VAL A 80 12.30 -6.15 4.59
N ARG A 81 12.21 -7.03 5.58
CA ARG A 81 13.06 -7.02 6.79
C ARG A 81 14.51 -7.34 6.47
N ALA A 82 14.75 -8.29 5.58
CA ALA A 82 16.09 -8.65 5.17
C ALA A 82 16.77 -7.51 4.40
N MET A 83 16.04 -6.83 3.51
CA MET A 83 16.53 -5.62 2.83
C MET A 83 16.77 -4.45 3.79
N ALA A 84 16.04 -4.38 4.91
CA ALA A 84 16.25 -3.39 5.97
C ALA A 84 17.51 -3.67 6.82
N ASP A 85 18.09 -4.85 6.76
CA ASP A 85 19.25 -5.23 7.57
C ASP A 85 20.57 -5.00 6.80
N PRO A 86 21.43 -4.05 7.21
CA PRO A 86 22.70 -3.81 6.53
C PRO A 86 23.68 -4.98 6.62
N ALA A 87 23.52 -5.90 7.58
CA ALA A 87 24.35 -7.09 7.68
C ALA A 87 23.97 -8.15 6.63
N PHE A 88 22.73 -8.13 6.12
CA PHE A 88 22.24 -9.05 5.12
C PHE A 88 22.21 -8.44 3.71
N TRP A 89 21.78 -7.18 3.62
CA TRP A 89 21.60 -6.46 2.36
C TRP A 89 22.52 -5.24 2.34
N PRO A 90 23.66 -5.26 1.62
CA PRO A 90 24.62 -4.15 1.64
C PRO A 90 24.05 -2.88 1.02
N SER A 91 24.58 -1.73 1.41
CA SER A 91 24.09 -0.43 0.94
C SER A 91 24.53 -0.08 -0.47
N ASP A 92 25.56 -0.73 -1.03
CA ASP A 92 26.01 -0.53 -2.41
C ASP A 92 25.89 -1.87 -3.16
N LEU A 93 25.12 -1.86 -4.25
CA LEU A 93 24.69 -3.06 -4.95
C LEU A 93 24.84 -2.87 -6.45
N LEU A 94 25.54 -3.81 -7.07
CA LEU A 94 25.54 -4.00 -8.51
C LEU A 94 24.49 -5.06 -8.85
N LEU A 95 23.39 -4.65 -9.48
CA LEU A 95 22.22 -5.53 -9.69
C LEU A 95 22.49 -6.65 -10.70
N ALA A 96 23.46 -6.45 -11.59
CA ALA A 96 23.93 -7.45 -12.53
C ALA A 96 24.74 -8.56 -11.86
N GLU A 97 25.34 -8.30 -10.70
CA GLU A 97 26.15 -9.28 -9.99
C GLU A 97 25.25 -10.19 -9.16
N ARG A 98 25.48 -11.50 -9.27
CA ARG A 98 24.97 -12.45 -8.29
C ARG A 98 25.83 -12.24 -7.04
N GLY A 99 25.38 -11.39 -6.12
CA GLY A 99 26.18 -10.99 -4.98
C GLY A 99 26.73 -12.22 -4.23
N ALA A 100 27.96 -12.11 -3.73
CA ALA A 100 28.66 -13.17 -2.99
C ALA A 100 27.91 -13.69 -1.75
N PHE A 101 26.81 -13.05 -1.36
CA PHE A 101 25.88 -13.46 -0.30
C PHE A 101 25.01 -14.69 -0.67
N ALA A 102 25.01 -15.13 -1.93
CA ALA A 102 24.15 -16.21 -2.42
C ALA A 102 24.43 -17.58 -1.79
N ASP A 103 25.64 -17.83 -1.27
CA ASP A 103 26.04 -19.17 -0.83
C ASP A 103 26.18 -19.25 0.70
N GLY A 104 25.05 -19.55 1.37
CA GLY A 104 25.06 -20.22 2.67
C GLY A 104 25.01 -19.37 3.94
N GLN A 105 24.91 -18.04 3.87
CA GLN A 105 24.68 -17.22 5.08
C GLN A 105 23.20 -17.26 5.47
N PRO A 106 22.84 -17.85 6.63
CA PRO A 106 21.45 -17.93 7.04
C PRO A 106 20.91 -16.55 7.42
N TYR A 107 19.74 -16.19 6.90
CA TYR A 107 18.97 -15.08 7.45
C TYR A 107 18.27 -15.55 8.73
N ALA A 108 18.85 -15.26 9.89
CA ALA A 108 18.38 -15.77 11.17
C ALA A 108 17.26 -14.92 11.82
N ARG A 109 16.97 -13.72 11.29
CA ARG A 109 16.05 -12.76 11.92
C ARG A 109 14.63 -12.92 11.39
N ARG A 110 13.91 -13.90 11.93
CA ARG A 110 12.48 -14.08 11.63
C ARG A 110 11.64 -12.95 12.19
N LEU A 111 10.51 -12.71 11.53
CA LEU A 111 9.44 -11.89 12.08
C LEU A 111 8.91 -12.53 13.36
N THR A 112 8.73 -11.70 14.38
CA THR A 112 8.05 -12.11 15.61
C THR A 112 6.86 -11.22 15.87
N PRO A 113 5.78 -11.74 16.48
CA PRO A 113 4.57 -10.96 16.67
C PRO A 113 4.79 -9.71 17.54
N GLU A 114 5.71 -9.76 18.51
CA GLU A 114 6.02 -8.65 19.43
C GLU A 114 6.52 -7.40 18.69
N GLN A 115 7.15 -7.59 17.53
CA GLN A 115 7.64 -6.49 16.70
C GLN A 115 6.50 -5.61 16.18
N PHE A 116 5.28 -6.16 16.03
CA PHE A 116 4.11 -5.45 15.50
C PHE A 116 3.19 -4.91 16.58
N SER A 117 3.67 -4.76 17.81
CA SER A 117 2.88 -4.22 18.94
C SER A 117 2.26 -2.84 18.68
N ASN A 118 2.87 -2.03 17.80
CA ASN A 118 2.31 -0.76 17.33
C ASN A 118 1.74 -0.82 15.89
N GLY A 119 1.43 -2.01 15.39
CA GLY A 119 0.87 -2.21 14.04
C GLY A 119 1.88 -2.22 12.89
N ALA A 120 3.10 -1.69 13.07
CA ALA A 120 4.13 -1.74 12.03
C ALA A 120 5.55 -1.61 12.59
N VAL A 121 6.52 -2.01 11.77
CA VAL A 121 7.96 -1.76 11.97
C VAL A 121 8.52 -1.07 10.75
N ALA A 122 9.18 0.08 10.96
CA ALA A 122 9.77 0.87 9.89
C ALA A 122 11.30 0.98 10.04
N HIS A 123 12.01 0.90 8.92
CA HIS A 123 13.45 1.13 8.84
C HIS A 123 13.78 1.96 7.61
N SER A 124 14.48 3.08 7.78
CA SER A 124 14.96 3.90 6.66
C SER A 124 16.43 3.60 6.37
N ARG A 125 16.79 3.47 5.10
CA ARG A 125 18.19 3.30 4.66
C ARG A 125 18.49 4.10 3.41
N SER A 126 19.74 4.54 3.31
CA SER A 126 20.33 4.98 2.04
C SER A 126 20.93 3.78 1.30
N LEU A 127 20.56 3.60 0.05
CA LEU A 127 21.11 2.55 -0.84
C LEU A 127 21.69 3.18 -2.12
N ARG A 128 22.60 2.46 -2.77
CA ARG A 128 23.08 2.70 -4.12
C ARG A 128 22.80 1.45 -4.95
N LEU A 129 21.97 1.57 -5.99
CA LEU A 129 21.67 0.48 -6.92
C LEU A 129 22.28 0.86 -8.27
N ASP A 130 23.26 0.09 -8.75
CA ASP A 130 24.08 0.43 -9.92
C ASP A 130 24.64 1.87 -9.85
N GLY A 131 25.12 2.24 -8.66
CA GLY A 131 25.65 3.57 -8.35
C GLY A 131 24.61 4.69 -8.21
N GLN A 132 23.34 4.45 -8.52
CA GLN A 132 22.26 5.44 -8.36
C GLN A 132 21.77 5.51 -6.90
N PRO A 133 21.69 6.70 -6.29
CA PRO A 133 21.29 6.83 -4.89
C PRO A 133 19.76 6.73 -4.68
N TYR A 134 19.38 5.98 -3.64
CA TYR A 134 18.01 5.81 -3.18
C TYR A 134 17.90 6.03 -1.67
N GLN A 135 16.78 6.59 -1.23
CA GLN A 135 16.33 6.56 0.16
C GLN A 135 15.17 5.57 0.21
N VAL A 136 15.32 4.46 0.94
CA VAL A 136 14.28 3.43 1.03
C VAL A 136 13.76 3.35 2.45
N CYS A 137 12.46 3.51 2.63
CA CYS A 137 11.78 3.13 3.86
C CYS A 137 11.19 1.73 3.69
N PHE A 138 11.68 0.79 4.48
CA PHE A 138 11.18 -0.57 4.61
C PHE A 138 10.14 -0.61 5.71
N LEU A 139 8.90 -0.95 5.36
CA LEU A 139 7.76 -0.92 6.27
C LEU A 139 7.11 -2.31 6.34
N ALA A 140 7.37 -3.05 7.42
CA ALA A 140 6.66 -4.30 7.69
C ALA A 140 5.37 -3.96 8.46
N LEU A 141 4.22 -4.33 7.90
CA LEU A 141 2.90 -3.99 8.42
C LEU A 141 2.24 -5.20 9.08
N ASN A 142 1.44 -4.96 10.13
CA ASN A 142 0.53 -5.95 10.67
C ASN A 142 -0.53 -6.35 9.61
N VAL A 143 -1.11 -7.53 9.74
CA VAL A 143 -2.13 -8.07 8.81
C VAL A 143 -3.55 -7.64 9.24
N ALA A 144 -3.66 -6.39 9.70
CA ALA A 144 -4.89 -5.68 10.00
C ALA A 144 -5.07 -4.58 8.95
N TRP A 145 -5.97 -4.78 7.98
CA TRP A 145 -5.88 -4.08 6.71
C TRP A 145 -6.13 -2.56 6.78
N ASP A 146 -7.14 -2.09 7.54
CA ASP A 146 -7.39 -0.64 7.71
C ASP A 146 -6.24 0.02 8.47
N LEU A 147 -5.69 -0.65 9.49
CA LEU A 147 -4.53 -0.17 10.24
C LEU A 147 -3.30 -0.07 9.32
N ALA A 148 -3.02 -1.13 8.57
CA ALA A 148 -1.89 -1.19 7.64
C ALA A 148 -2.02 -0.13 6.53
N ALA A 149 -3.22 0.08 5.98
CA ALA A 149 -3.50 1.15 5.01
C ALA A 149 -3.32 2.53 5.65
N ALA A 150 -3.79 2.73 6.87
CA ALA A 150 -3.64 3.99 7.59
C ALA A 150 -2.18 4.34 7.85
N ILE A 151 -1.39 3.38 8.33
CA ILE A 151 0.05 3.53 8.57
C ILE A 151 0.79 3.81 7.25
N LEU A 152 0.49 3.06 6.18
CA LEU A 152 1.12 3.27 4.87
C LEU A 152 0.89 4.69 4.35
N VAL A 153 -0.36 5.16 4.38
CA VAL A 153 -0.72 6.51 3.94
C VAL A 153 -0.06 7.55 4.86
N TYR A 154 -0.10 7.35 6.18
CA TYR A 154 0.58 8.24 7.12
C TYR A 154 2.08 8.39 6.81
N GLU A 155 2.79 7.28 6.66
CA GLU A 155 4.23 7.26 6.34
C GLU A 155 4.53 7.84 4.97
N ALA A 156 3.70 7.56 3.96
CA ALA A 156 3.85 8.13 2.63
C ALA A 156 3.74 9.67 2.64
N GLY A 157 2.89 10.23 3.51
CA GLY A 157 2.73 11.69 3.65
C GLY A 157 3.98 12.38 4.19
N PHE A 158 4.68 11.77 5.15
CA PHE A 158 5.92 12.30 5.70
C PHE A 158 7.13 12.02 4.81
N PHE A 159 7.26 10.78 4.32
CA PHE A 159 8.40 10.34 3.53
C PHE A 159 8.41 10.96 2.12
N ARG A 160 7.22 11.21 1.55
CA ARG A 160 6.98 11.75 0.20
C ARG A 160 7.71 10.94 -0.88
N PRO A 161 7.39 9.65 -1.04
CA PRO A 161 8.08 8.77 -1.98
C PRO A 161 7.89 9.15 -3.45
N ASP A 162 8.91 8.89 -4.26
CA ASP A 162 8.80 8.78 -5.72
C ASP A 162 8.10 7.47 -6.12
N MET A 163 8.19 6.43 -5.28
CA MET A 163 7.56 5.13 -5.50
C MET A 163 7.05 4.50 -4.20
N ILE A 164 5.82 3.98 -4.23
CA ILE A 164 5.23 3.10 -3.23
C ILE A 164 5.11 1.71 -3.85
N MET A 165 5.94 0.78 -3.38
CA MET A 165 5.88 -0.63 -3.77
C MET A 165 5.32 -1.41 -2.60
N MET A 166 4.10 -1.90 -2.73
CA MET A 166 3.50 -2.81 -1.75
C MET A 166 3.82 -4.23 -2.14
N THR A 167 4.06 -5.12 -1.18
CA THR A 167 4.35 -6.52 -1.49
C THR A 167 3.59 -7.50 -0.59
N GLY A 168 3.12 -8.61 -1.15
CA GLY A 168 2.35 -9.65 -0.44
C GLY A 168 2.64 -11.04 -0.99
N GLY A 169 2.39 -12.09 -0.21
CA GLY A 169 2.49 -13.47 -0.69
C GLY A 169 1.14 -14.03 -1.15
N GLY A 170 1.16 -15.13 -1.90
CA GLY A 170 -0.04 -15.97 -2.13
C GLY A 170 -0.51 -16.09 -3.57
N ALA A 171 0.28 -15.70 -4.58
CA ALA A 171 -0.04 -15.95 -5.98
C ALA A 171 0.59 -17.26 -6.49
N PRO A 172 0.10 -17.91 -7.55
CA PRO A 172 0.77 -19.09 -8.13
C PRO A 172 2.12 -18.77 -8.79
N GLU A 173 2.40 -17.49 -9.02
CA GLU A 173 3.59 -16.96 -9.68
C GLU A 173 3.94 -15.59 -9.09
N ALA A 174 5.13 -15.05 -9.39
CA ALA A 174 5.39 -13.65 -9.10
C ALA A 174 4.52 -12.75 -9.97
N ARG A 175 4.03 -11.63 -9.44
CA ARG A 175 3.08 -10.81 -10.18
C ARG A 175 3.17 -9.33 -9.84
N PHE A 176 3.19 -8.49 -10.87
CA PHE A 176 2.93 -7.05 -10.74
C PHE A 176 1.44 -6.80 -11.02
N GLU A 177 0.65 -6.50 -9.98
CA GLU A 177 -0.78 -6.24 -10.15
C GLU A 177 -1.03 -5.03 -11.06
N GLY A 178 -2.00 -5.14 -11.96
CA GLY A 178 -2.41 -4.05 -12.85
C GLY A 178 -3.36 -3.06 -12.19
N ALA A 179 -4.18 -3.53 -11.25
CA ALA A 179 -5.16 -2.69 -10.57
C ALA A 179 -5.60 -3.27 -9.21
N ALA A 180 -6.36 -2.47 -8.46
CA ALA A 180 -7.04 -2.87 -7.22
C ALA A 180 -8.53 -2.53 -7.32
N ILE A 181 -9.39 -3.31 -6.67
CA ILE A 181 -10.85 -3.16 -6.70
C ILE A 181 -11.41 -2.69 -5.35
N ASN A 182 -12.47 -1.89 -5.40
CA ASN A 182 -13.19 -1.38 -4.24
C ASN A 182 -14.14 -2.43 -3.66
N THR A 183 -13.64 -3.62 -3.33
CA THR A 183 -14.45 -4.69 -2.77
C THR A 183 -13.65 -5.40 -1.69
N PRO A 184 -14.05 -5.28 -0.41
CA PRO A 184 -13.41 -6.03 0.66
C PRO A 184 -13.83 -7.49 0.61
N ALA A 185 -12.85 -8.41 0.69
CA ALA A 185 -13.16 -9.76 1.13
C ALA A 185 -13.69 -9.75 2.56
N ARG A 186 -14.73 -10.55 2.82
CA ARG A 186 -15.32 -10.75 4.16
C ARG A 186 -14.50 -11.73 5.01
N LEU A 187 -13.18 -11.66 4.89
CA LEU A 187 -12.24 -12.47 5.63
C LEU A 187 -11.70 -11.67 6.82
N SER A 188 -11.52 -12.34 7.96
CA SER A 188 -10.96 -11.72 9.15
C SER A 188 -9.47 -11.52 9.01
N GLY A 189 -9.00 -10.31 9.36
CA GLY A 189 -7.59 -9.99 9.56
C GLY A 189 -6.95 -10.76 10.72
N PHE A 190 -5.73 -10.37 11.05
CA PHE A 190 -4.98 -10.92 12.18
C PHE A 190 -4.57 -9.80 13.12
N ASP A 191 -4.47 -10.11 14.41
CA ASP A 191 -3.89 -9.21 15.39
C ASP A 191 -2.35 -9.21 15.30
N SER A 192 -1.71 -8.40 16.13
CA SER A 192 -0.24 -8.34 16.19
C SER A 192 0.40 -9.65 16.61
N ALA A 193 -0.33 -10.56 17.26
CA ALA A 193 0.11 -11.91 17.62
C ALA A 193 0.02 -12.90 16.43
N GLY A 194 -0.52 -12.47 15.29
CA GLY A 194 -0.81 -13.33 14.13
C GLY A 194 -2.03 -14.22 14.33
N VAL A 195 -2.87 -13.97 15.34
CA VAL A 195 -4.10 -14.70 15.62
C VAL A 195 -5.26 -14.08 14.84
N ILE A 196 -6.19 -14.90 14.35
CA ILE A 196 -7.37 -14.43 13.62
C ILE A 196 -8.15 -13.45 14.51
N ASP A 197 -8.38 -12.24 14.00
CA ASP A 197 -9.14 -11.20 14.68
C ASP A 197 -10.38 -10.81 13.86
N LYS A 198 -11.55 -11.24 14.36
CA LYS A 198 -12.83 -10.94 13.73
C LYS A 198 -13.14 -9.45 13.71
N ARG A 199 -12.55 -8.65 14.61
CA ARG A 199 -12.71 -7.20 14.62
C ARG A 199 -12.13 -6.54 13.37
N ASN A 200 -11.21 -7.21 12.67
CA ASN A 200 -10.64 -6.76 11.40
C ASN A 200 -11.43 -7.24 10.17
N THR A 201 -12.67 -7.75 10.35
CA THR A 201 -13.53 -8.16 9.25
C THR A 201 -14.34 -6.97 8.72
N PRO A 202 -14.27 -6.65 7.42
CA PRO A 202 -15.09 -5.59 6.85
C PRO A 202 -16.58 -5.89 6.97
N ASN A 203 -17.35 -4.91 7.46
CA ASN A 203 -18.81 -4.89 7.49
C ASN A 203 -19.43 -4.17 6.28
N SER A 204 -18.67 -3.30 5.61
CA SER A 204 -19.08 -2.61 4.38
C SER A 204 -18.87 -3.43 3.10
N ASP A 205 -19.61 -3.10 2.04
CA ASP A 205 -19.45 -3.68 0.69
C ASP A 205 -18.38 -2.99 -0.15
N TRP A 206 -17.76 -1.96 0.40
CA TRP A 206 -16.72 -1.12 -0.21
C TRP A 206 -15.57 -0.96 0.77
N LEU A 207 -14.41 -0.57 0.24
CA LEU A 207 -13.26 -0.10 1.02
C LEU A 207 -13.40 1.40 1.24
N LEU A 208 -13.66 2.15 0.17
CA LEU A 208 -13.87 3.59 0.21
C LEU A 208 -15.19 3.95 -0.46
N GLN A 209 -16.00 4.74 0.22
CA GLN A 209 -17.35 5.11 -0.25
C GLN A 209 -17.38 6.12 -1.39
N ASP A 210 -16.23 6.72 -1.67
CA ASP A 210 -16.05 7.60 -2.82
C ASP A 210 -16.28 6.87 -4.15
N TYR A 211 -16.26 5.53 -4.11
CA TYR A 211 -16.44 4.66 -5.26
C TYR A 211 -17.52 3.61 -4.99
N PRO A 212 -18.26 3.16 -6.02
CA PRO A 212 -19.14 2.01 -5.86
C PRO A 212 -18.32 0.72 -5.63
N PRO A 213 -18.92 -0.32 -5.01
CA PRO A 213 -18.31 -1.64 -4.96
C PRO A 213 -17.88 -2.14 -6.35
N GLY A 214 -16.71 -2.77 -6.44
CA GLY A 214 -16.15 -3.30 -7.68
C GLY A 214 -15.51 -2.25 -8.60
N HIS A 215 -15.51 -0.97 -8.23
CA HIS A 215 -14.74 0.05 -8.94
C HIS A 215 -13.25 -0.29 -8.91
N GLU A 216 -12.57 -0.16 -10.05
CA GLU A 216 -11.17 -0.53 -10.21
C GLU A 216 -10.29 0.72 -10.33
N LEU A 217 -9.21 0.78 -9.53
CA LEU A 217 -8.15 1.78 -9.66
C LEU A 217 -6.91 1.11 -10.25
N THR A 218 -6.46 1.58 -11.41
CA THR A 218 -5.25 1.08 -12.07
C THR A 218 -3.99 1.52 -11.30
N THR A 219 -3.03 0.61 -11.17
CA THR A 219 -1.68 0.94 -10.70
C THR A 219 -1.00 1.97 -11.60
N THR A 220 -0.06 2.74 -11.07
CA THR A 220 0.62 3.80 -11.84
C THR A 220 1.98 3.38 -12.39
N TRP A 221 2.42 2.15 -12.12
CA TRP A 221 3.64 1.58 -12.71
C TRP A 221 3.39 0.95 -14.09
N ASP A 222 4.48 0.70 -14.82
CA ASP A 222 4.47 -0.11 -16.04
C ASP A 222 4.76 -1.57 -15.66
N GLY A 223 3.69 -2.32 -15.35
CA GLY A 223 3.78 -3.70 -14.89
C GLY A 223 4.46 -4.63 -15.90
N GLU A 224 4.17 -4.49 -17.19
CA GLU A 224 4.78 -5.32 -18.24
C GLU A 224 6.29 -5.10 -18.32
N ARG A 225 6.71 -3.83 -18.33
CA ARG A 225 8.13 -3.47 -18.30
C ARG A 225 8.82 -4.00 -17.05
N LEU A 226 8.18 -3.89 -15.89
CA LEU A 226 8.70 -4.42 -14.63
C LEU A 226 8.87 -5.94 -14.70
N ALA A 227 7.83 -6.67 -15.11
CA ALA A 227 7.88 -8.13 -15.28
C ALA A 227 8.97 -8.55 -16.27
N ASN A 228 9.09 -7.87 -17.41
CA ASN A 228 10.16 -8.09 -18.38
C ASN A 228 11.55 -7.88 -17.76
N GLY A 229 11.73 -6.79 -16.99
CA GLY A 229 13.01 -6.43 -16.37
C GLY A 229 13.49 -7.40 -15.31
N VAL A 230 12.58 -8.10 -14.61
CA VAL A 230 12.94 -9.07 -13.56
C VAL A 230 12.83 -10.54 -13.98
N ARG A 231 12.35 -10.83 -15.19
CA ARG A 231 12.01 -12.20 -15.63
C ARG A 231 13.15 -13.20 -15.45
N ALA A 232 14.37 -12.83 -15.83
CA ALA A 232 15.53 -13.72 -15.69
C ALA A 232 15.78 -14.08 -14.21
N LYS A 233 15.77 -13.08 -13.32
CA LYS A 233 15.98 -13.29 -11.87
C LYS A 233 14.86 -14.12 -11.23
N VAL A 234 13.61 -13.91 -11.63
CA VAL A 234 12.49 -14.74 -11.15
C VAL A 234 12.61 -16.18 -11.64
N SER A 235 13.04 -16.39 -12.89
CA SER A 235 13.28 -17.72 -13.45
C SER A 235 14.44 -18.45 -12.76
N GLU A 236 15.50 -17.75 -12.34
CA GLU A 236 16.59 -18.32 -11.55
C GLU A 236 16.13 -18.85 -10.18
N LEU A 237 15.04 -18.29 -9.65
CA LEU A 237 14.39 -18.75 -8.42
C LEU A 237 13.40 -19.90 -8.66
N GLY A 238 13.22 -20.34 -9.91
CA GLY A 238 12.32 -21.42 -10.29
C GLY A 238 10.84 -21.00 -10.45
N TYR A 239 10.57 -19.71 -10.62
CA TYR A 239 9.20 -19.19 -10.76
C TYR A 239 8.98 -18.46 -12.09
N THR A 240 7.72 -18.22 -12.43
CA THR A 240 7.32 -17.30 -13.51
C THR A 240 6.96 -15.92 -12.96
N VAL A 241 6.93 -14.92 -13.84
CA VAL A 241 6.44 -13.58 -13.52
C VAL A 241 5.43 -13.09 -14.55
N SER A 242 4.35 -12.49 -14.06
CA SER A 242 3.31 -11.86 -14.89
C SER A 242 3.01 -10.43 -14.48
N ALA A 243 2.28 -9.72 -15.33
CA ALA A 243 1.78 -8.37 -15.10
C ALA A 243 0.41 -8.20 -15.75
N PRO A 244 -0.66 -8.74 -15.15
CA PRO A 244 -2.00 -8.57 -15.71
C PRO A 244 -2.35 -7.08 -15.79
N ALA A 245 -3.05 -6.67 -16.85
CA ALA A 245 -3.47 -5.29 -17.02
C ALA A 245 -4.61 -4.85 -16.06
N ARG A 246 -5.29 -5.82 -15.45
CA ARG A 246 -6.41 -5.62 -14.52
C ARG A 246 -6.11 -6.27 -13.17
N GLN A 247 -7.01 -6.06 -12.21
CA GLN A 247 -6.97 -6.81 -10.97
C GLN A 247 -7.06 -8.31 -11.24
N SER A 248 -6.24 -9.08 -10.52
CA SER A 248 -6.22 -10.53 -10.62
C SER A 248 -7.42 -11.17 -9.93
N PRO A 249 -8.10 -12.16 -10.54
CA PRO A 249 -9.14 -12.93 -9.85
C PRO A 249 -8.63 -13.49 -8.52
N GLY A 250 -9.38 -13.26 -7.43
CA GLY A 250 -9.04 -13.74 -6.09
C GLY A 250 -8.09 -12.84 -5.29
N ASN A 251 -7.59 -11.73 -5.84
CA ASN A 251 -6.93 -10.70 -5.05
C ASN A 251 -7.98 -9.71 -4.50
N ASP A 252 -8.79 -10.14 -3.55
CA ASP A 252 -9.85 -9.33 -2.94
C ASP A 252 -9.65 -9.11 -1.43
N TYR A 253 -8.55 -9.63 -0.88
CA TYR A 253 -8.23 -9.54 0.54
C TYR A 253 -7.29 -8.37 0.87
N ILE A 254 -6.50 -8.48 1.94
CA ILE A 254 -5.68 -7.39 2.49
C ILE A 254 -4.76 -6.71 1.47
N CYS A 255 -4.14 -7.51 0.58
CA CYS A 255 -3.27 -7.00 -0.47
C CYS A 255 -3.99 -6.00 -1.39
N ASN A 256 -5.16 -6.38 -1.88
CA ASN A 256 -6.03 -5.52 -2.67
C ASN A 256 -6.52 -4.31 -1.88
N ASN A 257 -6.94 -4.52 -0.63
CA ASN A 257 -7.52 -3.44 0.17
C ASN A 257 -6.55 -2.29 0.36
N ILE A 258 -5.31 -2.62 0.74
CA ILE A 258 -4.25 -1.63 0.96
C ILE A 258 -3.82 -0.99 -0.37
N ALA A 259 -3.73 -1.78 -1.45
CA ALA A 259 -3.44 -1.25 -2.78
C ALA A 259 -4.49 -0.22 -3.24
N PHE A 260 -5.77 -0.52 -3.06
CA PHE A 260 -6.87 0.37 -3.42
C PHE A 260 -6.79 1.69 -2.64
N VAL A 261 -6.58 1.63 -1.33
CA VAL A 261 -6.46 2.82 -0.48
C VAL A 261 -5.22 3.66 -0.85
N ALA A 262 -4.08 3.03 -1.09
CA ALA A 262 -2.86 3.72 -1.50
C ALA A 262 -3.05 4.43 -2.86
N LEU A 263 -3.69 3.76 -3.82
CA LEU A 263 -4.00 4.34 -5.14
C LEU A 263 -4.98 5.50 -5.04
N HIS A 264 -6.03 5.39 -4.22
CA HIS A 264 -6.96 6.50 -3.95
C HIS A 264 -6.23 7.70 -3.35
N ALA A 265 -5.43 7.49 -2.32
CA ALA A 265 -4.72 8.55 -1.62
C ALA A 265 -3.73 9.27 -2.56
N ALA A 266 -3.06 8.52 -3.45
CA ALA A 266 -2.15 9.06 -4.45
C ALA A 266 -2.85 9.70 -5.66
N GLY A 267 -4.01 9.18 -6.08
CA GLY A 267 -4.77 9.50 -7.30
C GLY A 267 -5.43 10.88 -7.34
N GLY A 268 -4.89 11.84 -6.61
CA GLY A 268 -5.39 13.21 -6.52
C GLY A 268 -5.03 13.91 -5.22
N ASN A 269 -4.10 13.35 -4.42
CA ASN A 269 -3.81 13.83 -3.07
C ASN A 269 -5.12 13.99 -2.27
N ARG A 270 -5.94 12.94 -2.23
CA ARG A 270 -7.26 12.99 -1.58
C ARG A 270 -7.11 12.66 -0.09
N PRO A 271 -7.86 13.34 0.79
CA PRO A 271 -8.04 12.85 2.15
C PRO A 271 -8.59 11.42 2.12
N THR A 272 -8.11 10.59 3.04
CA THR A 272 -8.51 9.17 3.14
C THR A 272 -9.20 8.95 4.48
N ARG A 273 -10.30 8.18 4.47
CA ARG A 273 -11.14 7.95 5.65
C ARG A 273 -11.35 6.45 5.84
N LEU A 274 -10.85 5.90 6.94
CA LEU A 274 -10.85 4.45 7.24
C LEU A 274 -11.46 4.16 8.62
N ALA A 275 -11.86 2.92 8.88
CA ALA A 275 -12.28 2.43 10.19
C ALA A 275 -13.25 3.34 10.98
N GLY A 276 -14.44 3.61 10.44
CA GLY A 276 -15.45 4.45 11.09
C GLY A 276 -16.88 4.16 10.65
N SER A 277 -17.85 4.68 11.38
CA SER A 277 -19.26 4.56 10.99
C SER A 277 -20.10 5.66 11.61
N ALA A 278 -21.33 5.83 11.12
CA ALA A 278 -22.27 6.75 11.74
C ALA A 278 -22.57 6.42 13.21
N ALA A 279 -22.37 5.15 13.62
CA ALA A 279 -22.59 4.68 14.98
C ALA A 279 -21.32 4.76 15.87
N ALA A 280 -20.13 4.52 15.30
CA ALA A 280 -18.88 4.38 16.06
C ALA A 280 -18.08 5.68 16.22
N GLY A 281 -18.54 6.79 15.62
CA GLY A 281 -17.85 8.08 15.68
C GLY A 281 -16.85 8.30 14.52
N PRO A 282 -16.05 9.38 14.58
CA PRO A 282 -15.12 9.72 13.51
C PRO A 282 -14.02 8.66 13.47
N GLY A 283 -14.00 7.84 12.42
CA GLY A 283 -12.89 6.93 12.17
C GLY A 283 -11.59 7.66 11.87
N ILE A 284 -10.61 6.93 11.33
CA ILE A 284 -9.31 7.50 10.96
C ILE A 284 -9.50 8.46 9.78
N VAL A 285 -9.07 9.72 9.95
CA VAL A 285 -9.02 10.73 8.88
C VAL A 285 -7.57 11.08 8.59
N LEU A 286 -7.11 10.72 7.40
CA LEU A 286 -5.76 10.97 6.92
C LEU A 286 -5.78 12.17 5.98
N PRO A 287 -4.84 13.12 6.13
CA PRO A 287 -4.74 14.25 5.22
C PRO A 287 -4.34 13.77 3.81
N ALA A 288 -4.56 14.66 2.86
CA ALA A 288 -3.99 14.53 1.53
C ALA A 288 -2.46 14.30 1.60
N LEU A 289 -1.96 13.28 0.90
CA LEU A 289 -0.56 12.84 0.99
C LEU A 289 0.49 13.85 0.49
N ASN A 290 0.09 14.92 -0.21
CA ASN A 290 0.98 15.89 -0.84
C ASN A 290 2.16 15.22 -1.61
N LEU A 291 1.86 14.10 -2.27
CA LEU A 291 2.84 13.35 -3.06
C LEU A 291 3.25 14.15 -4.29
N GLN A 292 4.44 13.81 -4.79
CA GLN A 292 4.92 14.38 -6.04
C GLN A 292 4.03 13.92 -7.20
N ARG A 293 3.81 14.81 -8.17
CA ARG A 293 3.04 14.46 -9.36
C ARG A 293 3.77 13.34 -10.13
N GLY A 294 3.12 12.19 -10.24
CA GLY A 294 3.68 11.02 -10.90
C GLY A 294 4.41 10.06 -9.96
N THR A 295 4.16 10.12 -8.65
CA THR A 295 4.55 9.02 -7.75
C THR A 295 4.01 7.69 -8.29
N ILE A 296 4.91 6.72 -8.39
CA ILE A 296 4.62 5.36 -8.85
C ILE A 296 4.00 4.57 -7.68
N VAL A 297 2.89 3.88 -7.89
CA VAL A 297 2.17 3.11 -6.87
C VAL A 297 1.75 1.79 -7.49
N GLY A 298 2.13 0.69 -6.85
CA GLY A 298 1.78 -0.65 -7.31
C GLY A 298 1.95 -1.72 -6.24
N PHE A 299 1.45 -2.92 -6.56
CA PHE A 299 1.46 -4.07 -5.66
C PHE A 299 2.09 -5.29 -6.31
N PHE A 300 3.12 -5.86 -5.68
CA PHE A 300 3.83 -7.04 -6.16
C PHE A 300 3.47 -8.26 -5.31
N HIS A 301 2.96 -9.32 -5.92
CA HIS A 301 2.78 -10.59 -5.26
C HIS A 301 4.00 -11.50 -5.46
N PHE A 302 4.50 -12.05 -4.37
CA PHE A 302 5.37 -13.22 -4.39
C PHE A 302 4.54 -14.47 -4.70
N PRO A 303 5.16 -15.48 -5.34
CA PRO A 303 4.55 -16.78 -5.46
C PRO A 303 4.29 -17.40 -4.08
N ASP A 304 3.30 -18.29 -3.98
CA ASP A 304 3.02 -19.07 -2.79
C ASP A 304 4.17 -20.07 -2.61
N VAL A 305 5.05 -19.75 -1.66
CA VAL A 305 6.17 -20.63 -1.33
C VAL A 305 5.64 -21.68 -0.34
N PRO A 306 5.68 -22.98 -0.67
CA PRO A 306 5.15 -24.00 0.21
C PRO A 306 5.76 -23.91 1.61
N THR A 307 4.93 -23.97 2.65
CA THR A 307 5.36 -23.95 4.06
C THR A 307 6.32 -25.09 4.42
N HIS A 308 6.28 -26.17 3.63
CA HIS A 308 7.15 -27.34 3.72
C HIS A 308 8.23 -27.38 2.64
N HIS A 309 8.45 -26.30 1.87
CA HIS A 309 9.53 -26.29 0.89
C HIS A 309 10.84 -26.55 1.67
N PRO A 310 11.53 -27.67 1.40
CA PRO A 310 12.59 -28.17 2.28
C PRO A 310 13.79 -27.23 2.35
N ASP A 311 13.86 -26.26 1.43
CA ASP A 311 14.99 -25.35 1.30
C ASP A 311 14.60 -23.90 1.48
N LEU A 312 13.80 -23.72 2.52
CA LEU A 312 13.65 -22.44 3.12
C LEU A 312 14.71 -22.35 4.22
N ALA A 313 15.02 -23.31 5.11
CA ALA A 313 16.15 -23.16 6.06
C ALA A 313 17.59 -22.98 5.46
N SER A 314 17.81 -23.06 4.14
CA SER A 314 18.95 -22.48 3.39
C SER A 314 18.75 -20.98 3.00
N TYR A 315 17.78 -20.32 3.66
CA TYR A 315 16.92 -19.16 3.31
C TYR A 315 17.58 -17.91 2.75
N GLY A 316 18.88 -17.73 3.02
CA GLY A 316 19.60 -16.55 2.59
C GLY A 316 19.51 -16.36 1.08
N GLY A 317 19.77 -17.41 0.31
CA GLY A 317 19.76 -17.35 -1.16
C GLY A 317 18.40 -16.97 -1.75
N GLY A 318 17.31 -17.59 -1.28
CA GLY A 318 15.96 -17.32 -1.77
C GLY A 318 15.47 -15.91 -1.41
N ILE A 319 15.61 -15.50 -0.15
CA ILE A 319 15.26 -14.15 0.31
C ILE A 319 16.11 -13.10 -0.42
N TYR A 320 17.41 -13.35 -0.55
CA TYR A 320 18.34 -12.46 -1.26
C TYR A 320 17.96 -12.34 -2.74
N GLY A 321 17.64 -13.44 -3.41
CA GLY A 321 17.18 -13.43 -4.79
C GLY A 321 15.90 -12.64 -4.99
N TRP A 322 14.92 -12.79 -4.08
CA TRP A 322 13.71 -11.97 -4.09
C TRP A 322 13.99 -10.49 -3.79
N ALA A 323 14.91 -10.18 -2.88
CA ALA A 323 15.38 -8.83 -2.66
C ALA A 323 16.05 -8.23 -3.92
N GLN A 324 16.80 -9.02 -4.68
CA GLN A 324 17.35 -8.61 -5.98
C GLN A 324 16.26 -8.35 -7.02
N VAL A 325 15.21 -9.18 -7.06
CA VAL A 325 14.03 -8.96 -7.92
C VAL A 325 13.39 -7.60 -7.61
N LEU A 326 13.11 -7.32 -6.33
CA LEU A 326 12.52 -6.04 -5.94
C LEU A 326 13.43 -4.85 -6.24
N ALA A 327 14.73 -4.96 -5.93
CA ALA A 327 15.70 -3.90 -6.22
C ALA A 327 15.83 -3.63 -7.73
N THR A 328 15.81 -4.67 -8.56
CA THR A 328 15.80 -4.53 -10.03
C THR A 328 14.52 -3.88 -10.53
N ALA A 329 13.36 -4.24 -9.97
CA ALA A 329 12.09 -3.59 -10.31
C ALA A 329 12.08 -2.09 -9.93
N ILE A 330 12.53 -1.76 -8.72
CA ILE A 330 12.67 -0.38 -8.24
C ILE A 330 13.62 0.41 -9.15
N HIS A 331 14.79 -0.15 -9.45
CA HIS A 331 15.79 0.50 -10.29
C HIS A 331 15.28 0.69 -11.73
N GLY A 332 14.66 -0.33 -12.33
CA GLY A 332 14.08 -0.23 -13.67
C GLY A 332 12.97 0.82 -13.77
N SER A 333 12.13 0.95 -12.73
CA SER A 333 11.05 1.94 -12.67
C SER A 333 11.57 3.39 -12.52
N LEU A 334 12.53 3.61 -11.62
CA LEU A 334 12.95 4.96 -11.23
C LEU A 334 14.26 5.43 -11.86
N GLY A 335 15.16 4.51 -12.21
CA GLY A 335 16.50 4.77 -12.75
C GLY A 335 16.52 5.15 -14.22
N SER A 336 15.38 5.02 -14.92
CA SER A 336 15.23 5.43 -16.31
C SER A 336 15.10 6.94 -16.46
N ALA A 337 16.13 7.67 -16.04
CA ALA A 337 16.25 9.11 -16.20
C ALA A 337 16.46 9.45 -17.70
N GLY A 338 15.38 9.47 -18.48
CA GLY A 338 15.40 9.89 -19.88
C GLY A 338 14.42 9.18 -20.81
N GLY A 339 13.85 8.04 -20.39
CA GLY A 339 12.80 7.36 -21.14
C GLY A 339 11.46 8.05 -20.94
N ALA A 340 10.76 8.35 -22.03
CA ALA A 340 9.47 9.03 -22.05
C ALA A 340 8.57 8.68 -20.85
N ARG A 341 8.12 9.72 -20.14
CA ARG A 341 7.13 9.60 -19.06
C ARG A 341 5.99 8.70 -19.56
N PRO A 342 5.58 7.64 -18.85
CA PRO A 342 4.40 6.89 -19.26
C PRO A 342 3.27 7.89 -19.47
N PRO A 343 2.50 7.79 -20.57
CA PRO A 343 1.43 8.73 -20.84
C PRO A 343 0.59 8.80 -19.58
N ALA A 344 0.47 10.00 -18.99
CA ALA A 344 -0.34 10.20 -17.80
C ALA A 344 -1.64 9.46 -18.05
N ALA A 345 -1.96 8.48 -17.21
CA ALA A 345 -3.19 7.71 -17.31
C ALA A 345 -4.27 8.74 -17.58
N ARG A 346 -4.79 8.77 -18.82
CA ARG A 346 -5.79 9.76 -19.22
C ARG A 346 -7.02 9.31 -18.47
N GLY A 347 -7.15 9.78 -17.23
CA GLY A 347 -8.31 9.54 -16.41
C GLY A 347 -9.48 10.12 -17.18
N ALA A 348 -10.22 9.26 -17.87
CA ALA A 348 -11.57 9.54 -18.35
C ALA A 348 -12.48 10.03 -17.19
N GLU A 349 -12.02 9.87 -15.94
CA GLU A 349 -12.69 10.25 -14.71
C GLU A 349 -12.68 11.77 -14.41
N GLY A 350 -11.67 12.52 -14.89
CA GLY A 350 -11.62 13.96 -14.68
C GLY A 350 -12.72 14.73 -15.42
N GLU A 351 -13.11 14.24 -16.60
CA GLU A 351 -14.21 14.82 -17.39
C GLU A 351 -15.58 14.30 -16.95
N ALA A 352 -15.71 13.04 -16.56
CA ALA A 352 -16.98 12.47 -16.09
C ALA A 352 -17.47 13.12 -14.77
N PHE A 353 -16.56 13.46 -13.86
CA PHE A 353 -16.92 14.15 -12.61
C PHE A 353 -17.32 15.62 -12.84
N ARG A 354 -16.64 16.33 -13.76
CA ARG A 354 -17.02 17.71 -14.15
C ARG A 354 -18.35 17.76 -14.90
N SER A 355 -18.63 16.77 -15.74
CA SER A 355 -19.90 16.64 -16.46
C SER A 355 -21.11 16.47 -15.52
N ARG A 356 -20.99 15.67 -14.46
CA ARG A 356 -22.10 15.46 -13.49
C ARG A 356 -22.37 16.67 -12.59
N LEU A 357 -21.37 17.50 -12.31
CA LEU A 357 -21.54 18.74 -11.53
C LEU A 357 -22.16 19.88 -12.36
N LEU A 358 -21.92 19.92 -13.67
CA LEU A 358 -22.47 20.95 -14.56
C LEU A 358 -23.83 20.56 -15.17
N GLY A 359 -24.17 19.27 -15.22
CA GLY A 359 -25.46 18.78 -15.75
C GLY A 359 -26.69 18.98 -14.85
N ARG A 360 -26.53 19.47 -13.61
CA ARG A 360 -27.65 19.70 -12.66
C ARG A 360 -28.12 21.14 -12.52
N PHE A 361 -27.54 22.08 -13.27
CA PHE A 361 -27.99 23.49 -13.32
C PHE A 361 -28.67 23.86 -14.65
N GLY A 362 -29.45 22.93 -15.20
CA GLY A 362 -30.34 23.21 -16.34
C GLY A 362 -31.57 24.01 -15.90
N SER A 363 -31.47 25.33 -16.00
CA SER A 363 -32.51 26.23 -16.55
C SER A 363 -33.98 25.80 -16.35
N THR A 364 -34.56 26.11 -15.19
CA THR A 364 -36.00 26.43 -15.11
C THR A 364 -36.21 27.84 -15.67
N VAL A 365 -36.62 27.93 -16.93
CA VAL A 365 -37.40 29.07 -17.43
C VAL A 365 -38.84 28.79 -17.00
N LEU A 366 -39.36 29.61 -16.10
CA LEU A 366 -40.79 29.64 -15.78
C LEU A 366 -41.52 30.46 -16.85
N PRO A 367 -42.79 30.13 -17.17
CA PRO A 367 -43.63 30.94 -18.06
C PRO A 367 -43.92 32.33 -17.49
#